data_AF-A0A5K3EIQ2-F1
#
_entry.id   AF-A0A5K3EIQ2-F1
#
_cell.length_a   1.000
_cell.length_b   1.000
_cell.length_c   1.000
_cell.angle_alpha   90.00
_cell.angle_beta   90.00
_cell.angle_gamma   90.00
#
_symmetry.space_group_name_H-M   'P 1'
#
loop_
_entity.id
_entity.type
_entity.pdbx_description
1 polymer ?
#
loop_
_entity_poly.entity_id
_entity_poly.type
_entity_poly.pdbx_seq_one_letter_code
_entity_poly.pdbx_strand_id
1 'polypeptide(L)'
;MVVRPSLRARALLDKMLRVDHAGELGAAYIYKGQLAVLRGRPSGHLIEHMLEQEKGHLSKFEELIPLNRVRPSVLIPIWRTAPYALGLVTALMGKEAAMACTVAVESVVGNHYNDQIRELLAADPAAHAELLQLS
;
A
#
# COMPACT_ATOMS: atom_id res chain seq x y z
N MET A 1 -28.09 9.21 -14.00
CA MET A 1 -28.65 8.69 -12.74
C MET A 1 -27.48 8.34 -11.84
N VAL A 2 -27.19 9.15 -10.81
CA VAL A 2 -26.06 8.88 -9.90
C VAL A 2 -26.52 7.79 -8.93
N VAL A 3 -26.09 6.55 -9.16
CA VAL A 3 -26.34 5.44 -8.24
C VAL A 3 -25.62 5.76 -6.95
N ARG A 4 -26.38 5.95 -5.85
CA ARG A 4 -25.78 6.13 -4.52
C ARG A 4 -25.31 4.76 -4.03
N PRO A 5 -24.02 4.59 -3.69
CA PRO A 5 -23.52 3.31 -3.20
C PRO A 5 -24.23 2.92 -1.90
N SER A 6 -24.51 1.62 -1.76
CA SER A 6 -25.16 1.03 -0.58
C SER A 6 -24.34 1.31 0.69
N LEU A 7 -24.97 1.27 1.87
CA LEU A 7 -24.27 1.46 3.14
C LEU A 7 -23.14 0.42 3.33
N ARG A 8 -23.36 -0.80 2.84
CA ARG A 8 -22.36 -1.88 2.84
C ARG A 8 -21.18 -1.55 1.93
N ALA A 9 -21.43 -1.09 0.70
CA ALA A 9 -20.36 -0.69 -0.23
C ALA A 9 -19.54 0.49 0.31
N ARG A 10 -20.19 1.46 0.96
CA ARG A 10 -19.50 2.59 1.62
C ARG A 10 -18.61 2.13 2.77
N ALA A 11 -19.10 1.23 3.62
CA ALA A 11 -18.33 0.71 4.75
C ALA A 11 -17.13 -0.13 4.27
N LEU A 12 -17.30 -0.87 3.18
CA LEU A 12 -16.23 -1.62 2.54
C LEU A 12 -15.16 -0.66 2.00
N LEU A 13 -15.56 0.33 1.20
CA LEU A 13 -14.66 1.33 0.64
C LEU A 13 -13.88 2.11 1.71
N ASP A 14 -14.53 2.47 2.83
CA ASP A 14 -13.87 3.14 3.96
C ASP A 14 -12.79 2.27 4.61
N LYS A 15 -13.06 0.97 4.79
CA LYS A 15 -12.09 0.01 5.30
C LYS A 15 -10.91 -0.14 4.33
N MET A 16 -11.20 -0.37 3.04
CA MET A 16 -10.21 -0.57 1.99
C MET A 16 -9.22 0.60 1.92
N LEU A 17 -9.74 1.82 1.68
CA LEU A 17 -8.90 3.02 1.55
C LEU A 17 -8.06 3.29 2.79
N ARG A 18 -8.55 2.95 3.99
CA ARG A 18 -7.78 3.12 5.24
C ARG A 18 -6.68 2.08 5.38
N VAL A 19 -6.97 0.80 5.11
CA VAL A 19 -6.02 -0.30 5.27
C VAL A 19 -4.96 -0.24 4.19
N ASP A 20 -5.34 -0.02 2.94
CA ASP A 20 -4.40 0.02 1.81
C ASP A 20 -3.45 1.19 1.94
N HIS A 21 -3.95 2.39 2.25
CA HIS A 21 -3.09 3.54 2.53
C HIS A 21 -2.08 3.26 3.65
N ALA A 22 -2.48 2.52 4.70
CA ALA A 22 -1.53 2.13 5.75
C ALA A 22 -0.50 1.09 5.27
N GLY A 23 -0.91 0.17 4.38
CA GLY A 23 -0.05 -0.81 3.72
C GLY A 23 1.02 -0.15 2.84
N GLU A 24 0.60 0.69 1.90
CA GLU A 24 1.48 1.48 1.02
C GLU A 24 2.43 2.38 1.83
N LEU A 25 1.91 2.99 2.91
CA LEU A 25 2.77 3.78 3.81
C LEU A 25 3.83 2.89 4.47
N GLY A 26 3.47 1.68 4.88
CA GLY A 26 4.40 0.72 5.44
C GLY A 26 5.47 0.27 4.44
N ALA A 27 5.07 -0.10 3.23
CA ALA A 27 5.99 -0.50 2.15
C ALA A 27 6.98 0.63 1.80
N ALA A 28 6.50 1.86 1.61
CA ALA A 28 7.36 3.02 1.40
C ALA A 28 8.38 3.23 2.52
N TYR A 29 8.02 2.98 3.78
CA TYR A 29 8.94 3.11 4.91
C TYR A 29 9.91 1.93 5.04
N ILE A 30 9.53 0.71 4.64
CA ILE A 30 10.48 -0.41 4.48
C ILE A 30 11.57 -0.02 3.47
N TYR A 31 11.20 0.50 2.30
CA TYR A 31 12.16 0.90 1.27
C TYR A 31 13.06 2.04 1.74
N LYS A 32 12.52 3.03 2.47
CA LYS A 32 13.34 4.07 3.12
C LYS A 32 14.34 3.48 4.12
N GLY A 33 13.93 2.49 4.90
CA GLY A 33 14.80 1.78 5.85
C GLY A 33 15.92 1.02 5.13
N GLN A 34 15.58 0.28 4.08
CA GLN A 34 16.55 -0.47 3.27
C GLN A 34 17.57 0.46 2.59
N LEU A 35 17.11 1.60 2.05
CA LEU A 35 17.98 2.60 1.42
C LEU A 35 18.91 3.32 2.41
N ALA A 36 18.65 3.27 3.71
CA ALA A 36 19.61 3.77 4.69
C ALA A 36 20.92 2.97 4.69
N VAL A 37 20.90 1.72 4.18
CA VAL A 37 22.05 0.80 4.17
C VAL A 37 22.51 0.45 2.75
N LEU A 38 21.57 0.25 1.83
CA LEU A 38 21.85 -0.25 0.47
C LEU A 38 22.04 0.86 -0.57
N ARG A 39 21.82 2.13 -0.22
CA ARG A 39 22.03 3.25 -1.15
C ARG A 39 23.47 3.26 -1.67
N GLY A 40 23.63 3.45 -2.98
CA GLY A 40 24.92 3.42 -3.67
C GLY A 40 25.48 2.02 -3.93
N ARG A 41 24.81 0.94 -3.47
CA ARG A 41 25.12 -0.44 -3.87
C ARG A 41 24.34 -0.81 -5.13
N PRO A 42 24.74 -1.85 -5.90
CA PRO A 42 24.00 -2.28 -7.08
C PRO A 42 22.52 -2.60 -6.83
N SER A 43 22.16 -3.09 -5.63
CA SER A 43 20.78 -3.35 -5.23
C SER A 43 19.99 -2.10 -4.84
N GLY A 44 20.65 -0.98 -4.55
CA GLY A 44 20.00 0.26 -4.12
C GLY A 44 19.10 0.86 -5.21
N HIS A 45 19.52 0.80 -6.48
CA HIS A 45 18.75 1.35 -7.60
C HIS A 45 17.37 0.70 -7.77
N LEU A 46 17.27 -0.62 -7.55
CA LEU A 46 15.99 -1.31 -7.59
C LEU A 46 15.07 -0.83 -6.47
N ILE A 47 15.58 -0.72 -5.24
CA ILE A 47 14.79 -0.24 -4.09
C ILE A 47 14.38 1.23 -4.26
N GLU A 48 15.22 2.07 -4.88
CA GLU A 48 14.86 3.45 -5.25
C GLU A 48 13.71 3.49 -6.25
N HIS A 49 13.75 2.64 -7.27
CA HIS A 49 12.67 2.51 -8.25
C HIS A 49 11.36 2.08 -7.58
N MET A 50 11.41 1.05 -6.74
CA MET A 50 10.23 0.57 -6.00
C MET A 50 9.66 1.65 -5.07
N LEU A 51 10.52 2.37 -4.35
CA LEU A 51 10.08 3.50 -3.52
C LEU A 51 9.39 4.60 -4.35
N GLU A 52 9.80 4.82 -5.60
CA GLU A 52 9.13 5.78 -6.47
C GLU A 52 7.73 5.30 -6.89
N GLN A 53 7.57 4.00 -7.14
CA GLN A 53 6.25 3.40 -7.41
C GLN A 53 5.30 3.59 -6.21
N GLU A 54 5.78 3.31 -4.99
CA GLU A 54 5.01 3.51 -3.75
C GLU A 54 4.54 4.94 -3.54
N LYS A 55 5.33 5.94 -3.94
CA LYS A 55 4.89 7.35 -3.86
C LYS A 55 3.69 7.61 -4.77
N GLY A 56 3.67 7.00 -5.95
CA GLY A 56 2.53 7.07 -6.87
C GLY A 56 1.27 6.47 -6.25
N HIS A 57 1.38 5.28 -5.64
CA HIS A 57 0.27 4.66 -4.93
C HIS A 57 -0.22 5.50 -3.76
N LEU A 58 0.69 5.97 -2.89
CA LEU A 58 0.36 6.84 -1.76
C LEU A 58 -0.35 8.11 -2.19
N SER A 59 0.16 8.78 -3.23
CA SER A 59 -0.48 9.98 -3.80
C SER A 59 -1.91 9.67 -4.21
N LYS A 60 -2.17 8.49 -4.78
CA LYS A 60 -3.51 8.11 -5.19
C LYS A 60 -4.45 7.93 -3.99
N PHE A 61 -3.99 7.31 -2.91
CA PHE A 61 -4.79 7.17 -1.69
C PHE A 61 -5.02 8.53 -1.00
N GLU A 62 -4.02 9.40 -0.99
CA GLU A 62 -4.13 10.76 -0.44
C GLU A 62 -5.16 11.61 -1.21
N GLU A 63 -5.37 11.36 -2.50
CA GLU A 63 -6.49 11.92 -3.26
C GLU A 63 -7.84 11.27 -2.89
N LEU A 64 -7.89 9.94 -2.80
CA LEU A 64 -9.14 9.18 -2.65
C LEU A 64 -9.75 9.27 -1.24
N ILE A 65 -8.91 9.32 -0.20
CA ILE A 65 -9.34 9.42 1.20
C ILE A 65 -10.26 10.63 1.45
N PRO A 66 -9.88 11.89 1.12
CA PRO A 66 -10.73 13.05 1.36
C PRO A 66 -11.98 13.04 0.47
N LEU A 67 -11.87 12.60 -0.79
CA LEU A 67 -13.03 12.48 -1.70
C LEU A 67 -14.12 11.56 -1.13
N ASN A 68 -13.71 10.47 -0.49
CA ASN A 68 -14.61 9.48 0.10
C ASN A 68 -14.90 9.73 1.58
N ARG A 69 -14.38 10.82 2.17
CA ARG A 69 -14.50 11.18 3.59
C ARG A 69 -14.03 10.08 4.54
N VAL A 70 -13.03 9.32 4.11
CA VAL A 70 -12.42 8.25 4.91
C VAL A 70 -11.51 8.89 5.96
N ARG A 71 -11.53 8.34 7.17
CA ARG A 71 -10.56 8.74 8.21
C ARG A 71 -9.27 7.93 8.03
N PRO A 72 -8.10 8.58 7.92
CA PRO A 72 -6.82 7.87 7.94
C PRO A 72 -6.64 7.08 9.24
N SER A 73 -5.74 6.10 9.22
CA SER A 73 -5.39 5.34 10.43
C SER A 73 -4.82 6.26 11.52
N VAL A 74 -5.31 6.12 12.75
CA VAL A 74 -4.74 6.82 13.93
C VAL A 74 -3.31 6.32 14.22
N LEU A 75 -3.00 5.08 13.83
CA LEU A 75 -1.71 4.44 14.06
C LEU A 75 -0.65 4.80 13.00
N ILE A 76 -0.85 5.84 12.19
CA ILE A 76 0.13 6.32 11.21
C ILE A 76 1.55 6.42 11.76
N PRO A 77 1.81 6.93 12.99
CA PRO A 77 3.17 6.96 13.54
C PRO A 77 3.82 5.58 13.59
N ILE A 78 3.08 4.55 14.00
CA ILE A 78 3.56 3.16 14.06
C ILE A 78 3.82 2.62 12.65
N TRP A 79 2.93 2.92 11.70
CA TRP A 79 3.06 2.55 10.29
C TRP A 79 4.21 3.24 9.56
N ARG A 80 4.87 4.21 10.20
CA ARG A 80 6.12 4.82 9.71
C ARG A 80 7.34 4.22 10.38
N THR A 81 7.30 4.06 11.70
CA THR A 81 8.48 3.68 12.49
C THR A 81 8.80 2.18 12.41
N ALA A 82 7.80 1.32 12.57
CA ALA A 82 8.03 -0.13 12.58
C ALA A 82 8.48 -0.66 11.21
N PRO A 83 7.86 -0.27 10.08
CA PRO A 83 8.29 -0.74 8.77
C PRO A 83 9.67 -0.21 8.39
N TYR A 84 10.02 1.02 8.78
CA TYR A 84 11.37 1.55 8.61
C TYR A 84 12.42 0.74 9.36
N ALA A 85 12.16 0.43 10.63
CA ALA A 85 13.07 -0.39 11.43
C ALA A 85 13.24 -1.78 10.81
N LEU A 86 12.16 -2.40 10.32
CA LEU A 86 12.21 -3.69 9.62
C LEU A 86 13.05 -3.63 8.35
N GLY A 87 12.85 -2.60 7.51
CA GLY A 87 13.64 -2.38 6.30
C GLY A 87 15.12 -2.15 6.59
N LEU A 88 15.42 -1.39 7.65
CA LEU A 88 16.79 -1.15 8.09
C LEU A 88 17.46 -2.45 8.54
N VAL A 89 16.82 -3.20 9.44
CA VAL A 89 17.36 -4.45 9.99
C VAL A 89 17.60 -5.48 8.89
N THR A 90 16.64 -5.67 7.99
CA THR A 90 16.78 -6.64 6.89
C THR A 90 17.87 -6.25 5.91
N ALA A 91 18.06 -4.96 5.64
CA ALA A 91 19.18 -4.49 4.84
C ALA A 91 20.54 -4.66 5.51
N LEU A 92 20.62 -4.51 6.83
CA LEU A 92 21.83 -4.82 7.60
C LEU A 92 22.19 -6.32 7.55
N MET A 93 21.19 -7.20 7.43
CA MET A 93 21.39 -8.64 7.29
C MET A 93 21.85 -9.07 5.89
N GLY A 94 21.80 -8.17 4.89
CA GLY A 94 22.27 -8.43 3.53
C GLY A 94 21.21 -8.15 2.46
N LYS A 95 21.62 -8.19 1.20
CA LYS A 95 20.76 -7.91 0.05
C LYS A 95 19.61 -8.92 -0.02
N GLU A 96 19.90 -10.19 0.20
CA GLU A 96 18.94 -11.29 0.08
C GLU A 96 17.82 -11.16 1.12
N ALA A 97 18.15 -10.79 2.36
CA ALA A 97 17.19 -10.54 3.41
C ALA A 97 16.31 -9.31 3.11
N ALA A 98 16.91 -8.23 2.59
CA ALA A 98 16.15 -7.06 2.14
C ALA A 98 15.18 -7.43 1.01
N MET A 99 15.65 -8.16 -0.02
CA MET A 99 14.79 -8.56 -1.14
C MET A 99 13.69 -9.54 -0.71
N ALA A 100 13.96 -10.45 0.23
CA ALA A 100 12.92 -11.31 0.79
C ALA A 100 11.84 -10.51 1.53
N CYS A 101 12.23 -9.48 2.29
CA CYS A 101 11.30 -8.55 2.92
C CYS A 101 10.45 -7.80 1.88
N THR A 102 11.09 -7.33 0.81
CA THR A 102 10.43 -6.66 -0.32
C THR A 102 9.39 -7.57 -0.98
N VAL A 103 9.76 -8.80 -1.33
CA VAL A 103 8.82 -9.76 -1.94
C VAL A 103 7.65 -10.09 -1.00
N ALA A 104 7.93 -10.23 0.30
CA ALA A 104 6.90 -10.51 1.29
C ALA A 104 5.89 -9.36 1.41
N VAL A 105 6.34 -8.10 1.47
CA VAL A 105 5.42 -6.96 1.57
C VAL A 105 4.59 -6.78 0.30
N GLU A 106 5.21 -6.88 -0.88
CA GLU A 106 4.52 -6.78 -2.18
C GLU A 106 3.44 -7.86 -2.33
N SER A 107 3.75 -9.09 -1.89
CA SER A 107 2.78 -10.18 -1.93
C SER A 107 1.56 -9.92 -1.03
N VAL A 108 1.78 -9.37 0.17
CA VAL A 108 0.69 -9.07 1.10
C VAL A 108 -0.18 -7.91 0.60
N VAL A 109 0.44 -6.84 0.11
CA VAL A 109 -0.26 -5.69 -0.47
C VAL A 109 -1.05 -6.10 -1.72
N GLY A 110 -0.42 -6.82 -2.65
CA GLY A 110 -1.09 -7.30 -3.87
C GLY A 110 -2.26 -8.27 -3.59
N ASN A 111 -2.12 -9.16 -2.60
CA ASN A 111 -3.20 -10.05 -2.20
C ASN A 111 -4.39 -9.26 -1.62
N HIS A 112 -4.14 -8.23 -0.81
CA HIS A 112 -5.18 -7.35 -0.30
C HIS A 112 -5.97 -6.68 -1.42
N TYR A 113 -5.31 -6.18 -2.47
CA TYR A 113 -6.02 -5.60 -3.62
C TYR A 113 -6.94 -6.61 -4.30
N ASN A 114 -6.43 -7.80 -4.60
CA ASN A 114 -7.21 -8.84 -5.27
C ASN A 114 -8.44 -9.26 -4.47
N ASP A 115 -8.30 -9.44 -3.16
CA ASP A 115 -9.40 -9.82 -2.28
C ASP A 115 -10.44 -8.70 -2.17
N GLN A 116 -10.00 -7.45 -2.06
CA GLN A 116 -10.89 -6.31 -1.92
C GLN A 116 -11.64 -5.97 -3.22
N ILE A 117 -11.01 -6.12 -4.39
CA ILE A 117 -11.69 -6.00 -5.68
C ILE A 117 -12.79 -7.05 -5.80
N ARG A 118 -12.54 -8.30 -5.36
CA ARG A 118 -13.55 -9.36 -5.33
C ARG A 118 -14.70 -9.02 -4.38
N GLU A 119 -14.41 -8.48 -3.20
CA GLU A 119 -15.44 -8.06 -2.24
C GLU A 119 -16.29 -6.90 -2.77
N LEU A 120 -15.69 -5.91 -3.43
CA LEU A 120 -16.41 -4.79 -4.06
C LEU A 120 -17.29 -5.27 -5.21
N LEU A 121 -16.79 -6.12 -6.10
CA LEU A 121 -17.55 -6.69 -7.21
C LEU A 121 -18.73 -7.52 -6.72
N ALA A 122 -18.56 -8.29 -5.64
CA ALA A 122 -19.62 -9.06 -5.02
C ALA A 122 -20.68 -8.17 -4.32
N ALA A 123 -20.29 -6.98 -3.85
CA ALA A 123 -21.17 -6.06 -3.15
C ALA A 123 -21.97 -5.14 -4.09
N ASP A 124 -21.38 -4.71 -5.21
CA ASP A 124 -22.04 -3.87 -6.22
C ASP A 124 -21.42 -4.06 -7.63
N PRO A 125 -21.91 -5.03 -8.42
CA PRO A 125 -21.36 -5.38 -9.73
C PRO A 125 -21.39 -4.25 -10.77
N ALA A 126 -22.27 -3.24 -10.58
CA ALA A 126 -22.47 -2.16 -11.54
C ALA A 126 -21.63 -0.90 -11.25
N ALA A 127 -21.07 -0.76 -10.04
CA ALA A 127 -20.40 0.46 -9.59
C ALA A 127 -18.87 0.45 -9.70
N HIS A 128 -18.23 -0.70 -10.01
CA HIS A 128 -16.80 -0.90 -9.77
C HIS A 128 -16.00 -1.46 -10.96
N ALA A 129 -16.53 -1.44 -12.18
CA ALA A 129 -15.84 -1.93 -13.39
C ALA A 129 -14.49 -1.21 -13.65
N GLU A 130 -14.34 0.02 -13.15
CA GLU A 130 -13.17 0.88 -13.36
C GLU A 130 -11.96 0.46 -12.51
N LEU A 131 -12.20 -0.25 -11.40
CA LEU A 131 -11.13 -0.75 -10.51
C LEU A 131 -10.39 -1.96 -11.09
N LEU A 132 -10.93 -2.60 -12.14
CA LEU A 132 -10.26 -3.66 -12.90
C LEU A 132 -9.07 -3.15 -13.73
N GLN A 133 -8.88 -1.83 -13.84
CA GLN A 133 -7.78 -1.23 -14.59
C GLN A 133 -6.57 -0.84 -13.71
N LEU A 134 -6.62 -1.10 -12.40
CA LEU A 134 -5.52 -0.81 -11.46
C LEU A 134 -4.51 -1.98 -11.34
N SER A 135 -4.66 -3.04 -12.13
CA SER A 135 -3.72 -4.18 -12.19
C SER A 135 -2.53 -3.91 -13.10
#